data_AF-D7TJ82-F1
#
_entry.id   AF-D7TJ82-F1
#
_cell.length_a   1.000
_cell.length_b   1.000
_cell.length_c   1.000
_cell.angle_alpha   90.00
_cell.angle_beta   90.00
_cell.angle_gamma   90.00
#
_symmetry.space_group_name_H-M   'P 1'
#
loop_
_entity.id
_entity.type
_entity.pdbx_description
1 polymer ?
#
loop_
_entity_poly.entity_id
_entity_poly.type
_entity_poly.pdbx_seq_one_letter_code
_entity_poly.pdbx_strand_id
1 'polypeptide(L)'
;MASPKGMDGTPGVSDETFPVADVQGELHPAQNKDFQVDPVSSDVATSLEYKEQAEAIRKKKDREKKDALQTLKSAIIVSGAILAAAGAVFVITKKLKEK
;
A
#
# COMPACT_ATOMS: atom_id res chain seq x y z
N MET A 1 -36.50 53.45 19.80
CA MET A 1 -35.79 52.15 19.68
C MET A 1 -34.36 52.40 20.10
N ALA A 2 -34.01 52.04 21.34
CA ALA A 2 -32.71 52.35 21.94
C ALA A 2 -31.69 51.25 21.60
N SER A 3 -30.54 51.64 21.04
CA SER A 3 -29.39 50.75 20.82
C SER A 3 -28.80 50.30 22.17
N PRO A 4 -28.45 49.01 22.35
CA PRO A 4 -27.78 48.57 23.55
C PRO A 4 -26.33 49.07 23.55
N LYS A 5 -25.99 49.73 24.64
CA LYS A 5 -24.69 50.35 24.93
C LYS A 5 -23.71 49.25 25.37
N GLY A 6 -22.49 49.32 24.85
CA GLY A 6 -21.40 48.36 25.11
C GLY A 6 -21.14 48.18 26.60
N MET A 7 -21.03 46.90 26.99
CA MET A 7 -20.67 46.48 28.33
C MET A 7 -19.16 46.21 28.35
N ASP A 8 -18.40 47.11 28.98
CA ASP A 8 -17.00 46.88 29.32
C ASP A 8 -16.94 45.85 30.46
N GLY A 9 -16.39 44.68 30.16
CA GLY A 9 -16.23 43.60 31.13
C GLY A 9 -15.16 42.61 30.69
N THR A 10 -13.90 42.88 31.01
CA THR A 10 -12.85 41.86 31.03
C THR A 10 -12.79 41.21 32.40
N PRO A 11 -13.10 39.91 32.50
CA PRO A 11 -12.23 39.03 33.27
C PRO A 11 -12.06 37.65 32.59
N GLY A 12 -10.81 37.34 32.21
CA GLY A 12 -10.27 35.99 32.00
C GLY A 12 -11.11 35.00 31.18
N VAL A 13 -10.84 34.92 29.87
CA VAL A 13 -11.47 33.93 29.00
C VAL A 13 -10.35 33.12 28.37
N SER A 14 -10.25 31.84 28.73
CA SER A 14 -9.66 30.85 27.83
C SER A 14 -10.33 31.06 26.47
N ASP A 15 -9.54 31.19 25.41
CA ASP A 15 -9.95 31.54 24.03
C ASP A 15 -10.87 30.47 23.36
N GLU A 16 -11.80 29.88 24.11
CA GLU A 16 -12.88 28.99 23.67
C GLU A 16 -14.08 29.80 23.17
N THR A 17 -13.82 30.78 22.30
CA THR A 17 -14.91 31.35 21.50
C THR A 17 -15.11 30.45 20.28
N PHE A 18 -16.33 29.92 20.12
CA PHE A 18 -16.67 29.17 18.91
C PHE A 18 -16.39 30.06 17.68
N PRO A 19 -15.76 29.51 16.63
CA PRO A 19 -15.48 30.29 15.43
C PRO A 19 -16.79 30.85 14.88
N VAL A 20 -16.76 32.10 14.43
CA VAL A 20 -17.91 32.75 13.80
C VAL A 20 -18.29 31.95 12.57
N ALA A 21 -19.55 31.53 12.49
CA ALA A 21 -20.07 30.80 11.34
C ALA A 21 -19.96 31.65 10.07
N ASP A 22 -19.41 31.08 9.00
CA ASP A 22 -19.35 31.74 7.70
C ASP A 22 -20.68 31.55 6.97
N VAL A 23 -21.64 32.40 7.34
CA VAL A 23 -23.01 32.38 6.79
C VAL A 23 -23.00 32.51 5.27
N GLN A 24 -22.00 33.18 4.67
CA GLN A 24 -21.92 33.32 3.22
C GLN A 24 -21.41 32.03 2.57
N GLY A 25 -20.28 31.51 3.05
CA GLY A 25 -19.68 30.27 2.56
C GLY A 25 -20.57 29.04 2.78
N GLU A 26 -21.41 29.04 3.82
CA GLU A 26 -22.41 28.00 4.08
C GLU A 26 -23.64 28.12 3.17
N LEU A 27 -24.10 29.34 2.87
CA LEU A 27 -25.25 29.57 1.98
C LEU A 27 -24.91 29.29 0.50
N HIS A 28 -23.63 29.41 0.12
CA HIS A 28 -23.14 29.12 -1.23
C HIS A 28 -22.02 28.06 -1.22
N PRO A 29 -22.35 26.78 -1.01
CA PRO A 29 -21.36 25.71 -0.93
C PRO A 29 -20.54 25.54 -2.22
N ALA A 30 -21.05 25.98 -3.38
CA ALA A 30 -20.30 25.97 -4.64
C ALA A 30 -19.19 27.03 -4.74
N GLN A 31 -19.24 28.08 -3.90
CA GLN A 31 -18.21 29.13 -3.86
C GLN A 31 -17.12 28.83 -2.83
N ASN A 32 -17.40 27.92 -1.89
CA ASN A 32 -16.45 27.49 -0.88
C ASN A 32 -15.58 26.36 -1.45
N LYS A 33 -14.35 26.69 -1.85
CA LYS A 33 -13.39 25.72 -2.42
C LYS A 33 -12.36 25.22 -1.41
N ASP A 34 -12.25 25.91 -0.29
CA ASP A 34 -11.23 25.66 0.74
C ASP A 34 -11.86 24.95 1.93
N PHE A 35 -12.14 23.66 1.75
CA PHE A 35 -12.55 22.80 2.86
C PHE A 35 -11.32 22.46 3.70
N GLN A 36 -11.25 23.03 4.91
CA GLN A 36 -10.28 22.61 5.91
C GLN A 36 -10.67 21.21 6.42
N VAL A 37 -10.17 20.18 5.75
CA VAL A 37 -10.19 18.82 6.29
C VAL A 37 -9.17 18.72 7.42
N ASP A 38 -9.57 18.04 8.49
CA ASP A 38 -8.69 17.72 9.61
C ASP A 38 -7.43 17.00 9.09
N PRO A 39 -6.21 17.54 9.34
CA PRO A 39 -4.95 16.95 8.91
C PRO A 39 -4.82 15.48 9.34
N VAL A 40 -5.33 15.15 10.53
CA VAL A 40 -5.24 13.78 11.08
C VAL A 40 -6.03 12.79 10.21
N SER A 41 -7.18 13.19 9.68
CA SER A 41 -7.99 12.34 8.80
C SER A 41 -7.35 12.14 7.42
N SER A 42 -6.64 13.14 6.91
CA SER A 42 -5.93 13.05 5.61
C SER A 42 -4.69 12.15 5.71
N ASP A 43 -3.96 12.20 6.82
CA ASP A 43 -2.81 11.33 7.08
C ASP A 43 -3.22 9.85 7.24
N VAL A 44 -4.39 9.58 7.82
CA VAL A 44 -4.88 8.20 7.97
C VAL A 44 -5.30 7.60 6.62
N ALA A 45 -5.94 8.38 5.75
CA ALA A 45 -6.33 7.93 4.41
C ALA A 45 -5.12 7.62 3.54
N THR A 46 -4.11 8.49 3.53
CA THR A 46 -2.87 8.30 2.76
C THR A 46 -2.03 7.14 3.32
N SER A 47 -2.01 6.95 4.65
CA SER A 47 -1.32 5.82 5.31
C SER A 47 -1.94 4.47 4.95
N LEU A 48 -3.28 4.39 4.84
CA LEU A 48 -3.98 3.17 4.42
C LEU A 48 -3.66 2.80 2.97
N GLU A 49 -3.71 3.76 2.04
CA GLU A 49 -3.35 3.51 0.63
C GLU A 49 -1.90 3.03 0.50
N TYR A 50 -0.97 3.62 1.25
CA TYR A 50 0.44 3.22 1.22
C TYR A 50 0.65 1.80 1.75
N LYS A 51 -0.09 1.41 2.79
CA LYS A 51 -0.05 0.05 3.36
C LYS A 51 -0.63 -0.98 2.39
N GLU A 52 -1.75 -0.69 1.74
CA GLU A 52 -2.36 -1.60 0.76
C GLU A 52 -1.45 -1.83 -0.46
N GLN A 53 -0.82 -0.77 -0.97
CA GLN A 53 0.16 -0.89 -2.05
C GLN A 53 1.38 -1.71 -1.63
N ALA A 54 1.91 -1.46 -0.43
CA ALA A 54 3.05 -2.21 0.10
C ALA A 54 2.73 -3.70 0.28
N GLU A 55 1.52 -4.05 0.75
CA GLU A 55 1.06 -5.43 0.84
C GLU A 55 0.89 -6.10 -0.52
N ALA A 56 0.33 -5.39 -1.51
CA ALA A 56 0.17 -5.91 -2.86
C ALA A 56 1.53 -6.21 -3.51
N ILE A 57 2.51 -5.32 -3.34
CA ILE A 57 3.89 -5.52 -3.83
C ILE A 57 4.55 -6.70 -3.12
N ARG A 58 4.39 -6.82 -1.80
CA ARG A 58 4.90 -7.96 -1.03
C ARG A 58 4.31 -9.28 -1.51
N LYS A 59 2.98 -9.34 -1.70
CA LYS A 59 2.29 -10.55 -2.19
C LYS A 59 2.75 -10.95 -3.59
N LYS A 60 2.97 -9.99 -4.50
CA LYS A 60 3.54 -10.26 -5.83
C LYS A 60 4.95 -10.83 -5.74
N LYS A 61 5.83 -10.18 -4.97
CA LYS A 61 7.22 -10.61 -4.78
C LYS A 61 7.32 -12.00 -4.13
N ASP A 62 6.40 -12.35 -3.24
CA ASP A 62 6.35 -13.66 -2.60
C ASP A 62 5.92 -14.76 -3.58
N ARG A 63 4.97 -14.46 -4.48
CA ARG A 63 4.55 -15.36 -5.56
C ARG A 63 5.69 -15.59 -6.55
N GLU A 64 6.36 -14.53 -6.99
CA GLU A 64 7.51 -14.62 -7.91
C GLU A 64 8.65 -15.46 -7.33
N LYS A 65 8.96 -15.29 -6.03
CA LYS A 65 9.95 -16.12 -5.34
C LYS A 65 9.56 -17.59 -5.30
N LYS A 66 8.29 -17.90 -4.99
CA LYS A 66 7.80 -19.28 -4.95
C LYS A 66 7.88 -19.95 -6.31
N ASP A 67 7.52 -19.23 -7.36
CA ASP A 67 7.57 -19.72 -8.73
C ASP A 67 9.02 -19.96 -9.20
N ALA A 68 9.93 -19.04 -8.88
CA ALA A 68 11.35 -19.21 -9.15
C ALA A 68 11.94 -20.45 -8.44
N LEU A 69 11.56 -20.70 -7.18
CA LEU A 69 12.00 -21.88 -6.44
C LEU A 69 11.42 -23.17 -7.00
N GLN A 70 10.16 -23.16 -7.45
CA GLN A 70 9.53 -24.30 -8.10
C GLN A 70 10.21 -24.62 -9.45
N THR A 71 10.51 -23.58 -10.22
CA THR A 71 11.23 -23.70 -11.50
C THR A 71 12.63 -24.26 -11.28
N LEU A 72 13.36 -23.78 -10.29
CA LEU A 72 14.68 -24.30 -9.93
C LEU A 72 14.63 -25.77 -9.51
N LYS A 73 13.66 -26.16 -8.66
CA LYS A 73 13.46 -27.58 -8.28
C LYS A 73 13.19 -28.45 -9.50
N SER A 74 12.31 -28.01 -10.40
CA SER A 74 12.00 -28.74 -11.63
C SER A 74 13.23 -28.89 -12.52
N ALA A 75 14.01 -27.82 -12.72
CA ALA A 75 15.23 -27.83 -13.52
C ALA A 75 16.28 -28.81 -12.98
N ILE A 76 16.47 -28.87 -11.66
CA ILE A 76 17.41 -29.83 -11.04
C ILE A 76 16.94 -31.28 -11.29
N ILE A 77 15.65 -31.57 -11.14
CA ILE A 77 15.11 -32.92 -11.38
C ILE A 77 15.27 -33.32 -12.85
N VAL A 78 14.90 -32.44 -13.78
CA VAL A 78 14.98 -32.70 -15.23
C VAL A 78 16.45 -32.87 -15.66
N SER A 79 17.36 -32.02 -15.18
CA SER A 79 18.78 -32.14 -15.51
C SER A 79 19.40 -33.45 -14.99
N GLY A 80 19.03 -33.89 -13.77
CA GLY A 80 19.43 -35.18 -13.24
C GLY A 80 18.94 -36.36 -14.08
N ALA A 81 17.69 -36.33 -14.54
CA ALA A 81 17.11 -37.38 -15.38
C ALA A 81 17.84 -37.54 -16.72
N ILE A 82 18.20 -36.42 -17.37
CA ILE A 82 18.95 -36.44 -18.63
C ILE A 82 20.34 -37.05 -18.44
N LEU A 83 21.03 -36.66 -17.36
CA LEU A 83 22.38 -37.16 -17.07
C LEU A 83 22.36 -38.68 -16.78
N ALA A 84 21.35 -39.16 -16.05
CA ALA A 84 21.15 -40.58 -15.78
C ALA A 84 20.84 -41.38 -17.06
N ALA A 85 19.97 -40.86 -17.93
CA ALA A 85 19.63 -41.50 -19.19
C ALA A 85 20.84 -41.59 -20.13
N ALA A 86 21.62 -40.50 -20.25
CA ALA A 86 22.86 -40.50 -21.02
C ALA A 86 23.88 -41.50 -20.45
N GLY A 87 24.02 -41.58 -19.12
CA GLY A 87 24.85 -42.58 -18.46
C GLY A 87 24.42 -44.01 -18.76
N ALA A 88 23.13 -44.30 -18.71
CA ALA A 88 22.60 -45.63 -19.01
C ALA A 88 22.87 -46.06 -20.47
N VAL A 89 22.62 -45.16 -21.43
CA VAL A 89 22.90 -45.42 -22.85
C VAL A 89 24.40 -45.59 -23.09
N PHE A 90 25.24 -44.77 -22.45
CA PHE A 90 26.70 -44.88 -22.55
C PHE A 90 27.21 -46.22 -22.03
N VAL A 91 26.68 -46.71 -20.90
CA VAL A 91 27.07 -48.02 -20.35
C VAL A 91 26.67 -49.15 -21.30
N ILE A 92 25.44 -49.13 -21.82
CA ILE A 92 24.95 -50.16 -22.75
C ILE A 92 25.79 -50.19 -24.03
N THR A 93 26.04 -49.03 -24.64
CA THR A 93 26.81 -48.92 -25.88
C THR A 93 28.27 -49.29 -25.69
N LYS A 94 28.90 -48.92 -24.56
CA LYS A 94 30.26 -49.34 -24.24
C LYS A 94 30.37 -50.85 -24.02
N LYS A 95 29.38 -51.47 -23.34
CA LYS A 95 29.31 -52.93 -23.16
C LYS A 95 29.18 -53.70 -24.47
N LEU A 96 28.50 -53.13 -25.47
CA LEU A 96 28.35 -53.75 -26.80
C LEU A 96 29.62 -53.62 -27.67
N LYS A 97 30.41 -52.55 -27.49
CA LYS A 97 31.63 -52.29 -28.27
C LYS A 97 32.85 -53.08 -27.80
N GLU A 98 32.78 -53.66 -26.60
CA GLU A 98 33.86 -54.46 -25.99
C GLU A 98 33.71 -55.96 -26.28
N LYS A 99 32.76 -56.34 -27.15
CA LYS A 99 32.49 -57.71 -27.61
C LYS A 99 32.79 -57.82 -29.10
#